data_AF-A0A9D1UTS1-F1
#
_entry.id   AF-A0A9D1UTS1-F1
#
_cell.length_a   1.000
_cell.length_b   1.000
_cell.length_c   1.000
_cell.angle_alpha   90.00
_cell.angle_beta   90.00
_cell.angle_gamma   90.00
#
_symmetry.space_group_name_H-M   'P 1'
#
loop_
_entity.id
_entity.type
_entity.pdbx_description
1 polymer ?
#
loop_
_entity_poly.entity_id
_entity_poly.type
_entity_poly.pdbx_seq_one_letter_code
_entity_poly.pdbx_strand_id
1 'polypeptide(L)' 'MRTTVRLDPEVAAEAERLGRERHIGLGEAVNELARAGLPRGRAATPFRQRTAEVGVTTDVSNIAETLELLDRYDAESRP' A
#
# COMPACT_ATOMS: atom_id res chain seq x y z
N MET A 1 15.53 0.67 8.68
CA MET A 1 15.82 1.22 10.02
C MET A 1 16.96 0.43 10.64
N ARG A 2 17.86 1.06 11.40
CA ARG A 2 18.95 0.36 12.11
C ARG A 2 18.63 0.30 13.60
N THR A 3 18.58 -0.90 14.14
CA THR A 3 18.29 -1.16 15.56
C THR A 3 19.23 -2.23 16.06
N THR A 4 19.72 -2.07 17.29
CA THR A 4 20.51 -3.11 17.97
C THR A 4 19.56 -4.03 18.73
N VAL A 5 19.63 -5.33 18.44
CA VAL A 5 18.82 -6.37 19.09
C VAL A 5 19.74 -7.42 19.68
N ARG A 6 19.30 -8.08 20.76
CA ARG A 6 19.99 -9.26 21.30
C ARG A 6 19.38 -10.50 20.66
N LEU A 7 20.23 -11.44 20.25
CA LEU A 7 19.82 -12.72 19.68
C LEU A 7 20.21 -13.83 20.64
N ASP A 8 19.30 -14.78 20.85
CA ASP A 8 19.65 -16.02 21.52
C ASP A 8 20.61 -16.84 20.66
N PRO A 9 21.45 -17.70 21.26
CA PRO A 9 22.48 -18.46 20.52
C PRO A 9 21.92 -19.27 19.35
N GLU A 10 20.73 -19.86 19.53
CA GLU A 10 20.05 -20.62 18.48
C GLU A 10 19.63 -19.76 17.28
N VAL A 11 19.17 -18.53 17.54
CA VAL A 11 18.76 -17.58 16.49
C VAL A 11 19.97 -17.06 15.73
N ALA A 12 21.07 -16.80 16.43
CA ALA A 12 22.32 -16.40 15.80
C ALA A 12 22.88 -17.49 14.89
N ALA A 13 22.89 -18.75 15.34
CA ALA A 13 23.36 -19.88 14.55
C ALA A 13 22.52 -20.09 13.27
N GLU A 14 21.19 -19.97 13.38
CA GLU A 14 20.31 -20.10 12.23
C GLU A 14 20.46 -18.95 11.23
N ALA A 15 20.62 -17.71 11.72
CA ALA A 15 20.88 -16.55 10.87
C ALA A 15 22.22 -16.67 10.12
N GLU A 16 23.26 -17.20 10.76
CA GLU A 16 24.54 -17.49 10.09
C GLU A 16 24.41 -18.59 9.03
N ARG A 17 23.68 -19.67 9.34
CA ARG A 17 23.41 -20.76 8.39
C ARG A 17 22.72 -20.22 7.15
N LEU A 18 21.64 -19.45 7.34
CA LEU A 18 20.88 -18.82 6.27
C LEU A 18 21.74 -17.84 5.45
N GLY A 19 22.58 -17.05 6.12
CA GLY A 19 23.52 -16.13 5.48
C GLY A 19 24.50 -16.85 4.56
N ARG A 20 25.04 -18.00 4.98
CA ARG A 20 25.95 -18.82 4.16
C ARG A 20 25.25 -19.45 2.97
N GLU A 21 24.04 -19.98 3.17
CA GLU A 21 23.27 -20.65 2.13
C GLU A 21 22.79 -19.70 1.03
N ARG A 22 22.41 -18.47 1.40
CA ARG A 22 21.85 -17.48 0.46
C ARG A 22 22.85 -16.39 0.07
N HIS A 23 24.08 -16.45 0.58
CA HIS A 23 25.13 -15.46 0.38
C HIS A 23 24.71 -14.02 0.76
N ILE A 24 23.98 -13.88 1.87
CA ILE A 24 23.47 -12.60 2.38
C ILE A 24 24.13 -12.23 3.72
N GLY A 25 24.12 -10.93 4.05
CA GLY A 25 24.68 -10.44 5.32
C GLY A 25 23.83 -10.85 6.54
N LEU A 26 24.45 -10.88 7.72
CA LEU A 26 23.78 -11.29 8.97
C LEU A 26 22.50 -10.49 9.26
N GLY A 27 22.54 -9.17 9.10
CA GLY A 27 21.36 -8.32 9.31
C GLY A 27 20.23 -8.60 8.31
N GLU A 28 20.56 -9.06 7.10
CA GLU A 28 19.58 -9.45 6.09
C GLU A 28 18.95 -10.81 6.43
N ALA A 29 19.77 -11.79 6.80
CA ALA A 29 19.30 -13.09 7.28
C ALA A 29 18.36 -12.96 8.49
N VAL A 30 18.71 -12.12 9.48
CA VAL A 30 17.85 -11.83 10.63
C VAL A 30 16.51 -11.24 10.19
N ASN A 31 16.51 -10.31 9.24
CA ASN A 31 15.27 -9.71 8.74
C ASN A 31 14.40 -10.73 7.97
N GLU A 32 15.00 -11.68 7.27
CA GLU A 32 14.26 -12.76 6.62
C GLU A 32 13.61 -13.70 7.63
N LEU A 33 14.36 -14.15 8.64
CA LEU A 33 13.82 -14.97 9.74
C LEU A 33 12.68 -14.24 10.45
N ALA A 34 12.88 -12.95 10.75
CA ALA A 34 11.83 -12.11 11.34
C ALA A 34 10.59 -12.05 10.44
N ARG A 35 10.75 -11.77 9.13
CA ARG A 35 9.62 -11.74 8.19
C ARG A 35 8.90 -13.08 8.06
N ALA A 36 9.62 -14.19 8.13
CA ALA A 36 9.03 -15.52 8.09
C ALA A 36 8.22 -15.84 9.36
N GLY A 37 8.68 -15.33 10.51
CA GLY A 37 8.00 -15.49 11.81
C GLY A 37 6.88 -14.48 12.09
N LEU A 38 6.84 -13.36 11.36
CA LEU A 38 5.74 -12.41 11.48
C LEU A 38 4.42 -13.09 11.08
N PRO A 39 3.33 -12.93 11.86
CA PRO A 39 2.03 -13.39 11.43
C PRO A 39 1.75 -12.71 10.08
N ARG A 40 1.43 -13.51 9.06
CA ARG A 40 0.98 -12.98 7.78
C ARG A 40 -0.18 -12.04 8.11
N GLY A 41 0.05 -10.73 7.93
CA GLY A 41 -0.96 -9.72 8.21
C GLY A 41 -2.27 -10.14 7.57
N ARG A 42 -3.39 -9.83 8.24
CA ARG A 42 -4.74 -10.14 7.77
C ARG A 42 -4.79 -9.99 6.25
N ALA A 43 -5.12 -11.09 5.56
CA ALA A 43 -5.14 -11.14 4.10
C ALA A 43 -5.71 -9.82 3.58
N ALA A 44 -4.93 -9.14 2.72
CA ALA A 44 -5.34 -7.83 2.21
C ALA A 44 -6.77 -7.96 1.70
N THR A 45 -7.68 -7.14 2.25
CA THR A 45 -9.07 -7.18 1.82
C THR A 45 -9.09 -6.92 0.32
N PRO A 46 -9.63 -7.83 -0.51
CA PRO A 46 -9.67 -7.62 -1.95
C PRO A 46 -10.31 -6.28 -2.24
N PHE A 47 -9.72 -5.51 -3.15
CA PHE A 47 -10.32 -4.28 -3.59
C PHE A 47 -11.71 -4.58 -4.15
N ARG A 48 -12.73 -3.91 -3.60
CA ARG A 48 -14.10 -3.93 -4.12
C ARG A 48 -14.38 -2.54 -4.65
N GLN A 49 -14.43 -2.41 -5.97
CA GLN A 49 -14.85 -1.18 -6.61
C GLN A 49 -16.25 -0.83 -6.12
N ARG A 50 -16.39 0.35 -5.52
CA ARG A 50 -17.68 0.92 -5.16
C ARG A 50 -18.08 1.85 -6.30
N THR A 51 -19.03 1.41 -7.11
CA THR A 51 -19.69 2.28 -8.08
C THR A 51 -20.90 2.90 -7.40
N ALA A 52 -21.18 4.15 -7.73
CA ALA A 52 -22.42 4.83 -7.41
C ALA A 52 -22.96 5.43 -8.71
N GLU A 53 -24.28 5.50 -8.86
CA GLU A 53 -24.87 6.28 -9.94
C GLU A 53 -24.56 7.75 -9.67
N VAL A 54 -23.72 8.35 -10.52
CA VAL A 54 -23.27 9.75 -10.39
C VAL A 54 -24.34 10.72 -10.92
N GLY A 55 -25.49 10.22 -11.35
CA GLY A 55 -26.57 11.02 -11.92
C GLY A 55 -26.25 11.51 -13.33
N VAL A 56 -26.69 12.73 -13.64
CA VAL A 56 -26.69 13.34 -14.98
C VAL A 56 -25.31 13.29 -15.66
N THR A 57 -25.28 12.78 -16.88
CA THR A 57 -24.10 12.78 -17.74
C THR A 57 -24.14 13.98 -18.68
N THR A 58 -23.13 14.84 -18.65
CA THR A 58 -22.93 15.92 -19.62
C THR A 58 -22.02 15.43 -20.77
N ASP A 59 -22.27 15.89 -21.99
CA ASP A 59 -21.40 15.56 -23.13
C ASP A 59 -20.02 16.25 -23.00
N VAL A 60 -19.02 15.47 -22.61
CA VAL A 60 -17.63 15.92 -22.42
C VAL A 60 -16.87 16.12 -23.73
N SER A 61 -17.49 15.81 -24.88
CA SER A 61 -16.90 16.12 -26.20
C SER A 61 -16.92 17.62 -26.47
N ASN A 62 -17.88 18.33 -25.87
CA ASN A 62 -17.97 19.79 -25.90
C ASN A 62 -17.59 20.37 -24.52
N ILE A 63 -16.28 20.57 -24.34
CA ILE A 63 -15.70 21.07 -23.08
C ILE A 63 -16.24 22.47 -22.75
N ALA A 64 -16.43 23.34 -23.75
CA ALA A 64 -16.87 24.71 -23.52
C ALA A 64 -18.27 24.76 -22.89
N GLU A 65 -19.23 24.02 -23.47
CA GLU A 65 -20.60 23.94 -22.97
C GLU A 65 -20.67 23.29 -21.58
N THR A 66 -19.80 22.30 -21.32
CA THR A 66 -19.69 21.67 -20.00
C THR A 66 -19.21 22.67 -18.94
N LEU A 67 -18.21 23.50 -19.27
CA LEU A 67 -17.70 24.52 -18.35
C LEU A 67 -18.74 25.62 -18.07
N GLU A 68 -19.48 26.07 -19.09
CA GLU A 68 -20.58 27.04 -18.91
C GLU A 68 -21.73 26.48 -18.05
N LEU A 69 -21.99 25.16 -18.11
CA LEU A 69 -22.95 24.50 -17.22
C LEU A 69 -22.47 24.51 -15.77
N LEU A 70 -21.18 24.27 -15.52
CA LEU A 70 -20.59 24.30 -14.18
C LEU A 70 -20.60 25.70 -13.58
N ASP A 71 -20.25 26.73 -14.36
CA ASP A 71 -20.28 28.13 -13.90
C ASP A 71 -21.70 28.56 -13.46
N ARG A 72 -22.74 28.10 -14.18
CA ARG A 72 -24.14 28.34 -13.79
C ARG A 72 -24.50 27.61 -12.50
N TYR A 73 -24.11 26.35 -12.36
CA TYR A 73 -24.39 25.56 -11.16
C TYR A 73 -23.73 26.14 -9.91
N ASP A 74 -22.51 26.64 -10.03
CA ASP A 74 -21.79 27.32 -8.95
C ASP A 74 -22.41 28.67 -8.57
N ALA A 75 -22.94 29.40 -9.56
CA ALA A 75 -23.67 30.65 -9.31
C ALA A 75 -25.03 30.43 -8.63
N GLU A 76 -25.74 29.36 -8.98
CA GLU A 76 -27.04 28.99 -8.43
C GLU A 76 -26.95 28.28 -7.05
N SER A 77 -25.82 27.61 -6.78
CA SER A 77 -25.59 26.91 -5.50
C SER A 77 -25.08 27.81 -4.37
N ARG A 78 -24.88 29.11 -4.65
CA ARG A 78 -24.42 30.10 -3.66
C ARG A 78 -25.64 30.67 -2.91
N PRO A 79 -25.70 30.59 -1.55
CA PRO A 79 -26.82 31.11 -0.77
C PRO A 79 -26.94 32.64 -0.84
#